data_AF-A0A962Z6C7-F1
#
_entry.id   AF-A0A962Z6C7-F1
#
_cell.length_a   1.000
_cell.length_b   1.000
_cell.length_c   1.000
_cell.angle_alpha   90.00
_cell.angle_beta   90.00
_cell.angle_gamma   90.00
#
_symmetry.space_group_name_H-M   'P 1'
#
loop_
_entity.id
_entity.type
_entity.pdbx_description
1 polymer ?
#
loop_
_entity_poly.entity_id
_entity_poly.type
_entity_poly.pdbx_seq_one_letter_code
_entity_poly.pdbx_strand_id
1 'polypeptide(L)'
;LIESAQAGNGVQVFIGAENELFALSGCSAIIAPYGSREENGRKSLVGAIGVVGPTRMNYSRIVPVVDYTARVISQMLGSPEFHEKDP
;
A
#
# COMPACT_ATOMS: atom_id res chain seq x y z
N LEU A 1 -9.97 4.68 1.49
CA LEU A 1 -8.73 3.91 1.79
C LEU A 1 -8.41 2.92 0.67
N ILE A 2 -9.22 1.87 0.47
CA ILE A 2 -8.97 0.92 -0.64
C ILE A 2 -9.07 1.61 -2.00
N GLU A 3 -10.06 2.47 -2.25
CA GLU A 3 -10.16 3.23 -3.52
C GLU A 3 -8.98 4.19 -3.74
N SER A 4 -8.47 4.81 -2.68
CA SER A 4 -7.25 5.64 -2.73
C SER A 4 -6.02 4.79 -3.04
N ALA A 5 -5.93 3.57 -2.49
CA ALA A 5 -4.88 2.59 -2.77
C ALA A 5 -4.96 2.00 -4.17
N GLN A 6 -6.14 1.96 -4.79
CA GLN A 6 -6.28 1.60 -6.20
C GLN A 6 -5.74 2.69 -7.14
N ALA A 7 -5.76 3.96 -6.70
CA ALA A 7 -5.28 5.10 -7.49
C ALA A 7 -3.76 5.35 -7.34
N GLY A 8 -3.11 4.78 -6.32
CA GLY A 8 -1.69 4.98 -6.04
C GLY A 8 -0.82 3.87 -6.61
N ASN A 9 0.20 4.22 -7.40
CA ASN A 9 1.19 3.28 -7.95
C ASN A 9 2.31 2.88 -6.95
N GLY A 10 2.04 2.87 -5.64
CA GLY A 10 3.07 2.62 -4.63
C GLY A 10 2.55 2.65 -3.19
N VAL A 11 3.48 2.72 -2.23
CA VAL A 11 3.12 2.82 -0.81
C VAL A 11 2.42 4.15 -0.53
N GLN A 12 1.27 4.07 0.14
CA GLN A 12 0.51 5.22 0.60
C GLN A 12 0.53 5.32 2.11
N VAL A 13 0.75 6.52 2.62
CA VAL A 13 0.77 6.80 4.06
C VAL A 13 -0.40 7.71 4.39
N PHE A 14 -1.36 7.18 5.15
CA PHE A 14 -2.52 7.89 5.65
C PHE A 14 -2.26 8.35 7.07
N ILE A 15 -2.12 9.66 7.28
CA ILE A 15 -1.82 10.23 8.60
C ILE A 15 -3.07 10.90 9.15
N GLY A 16 -3.68 10.33 10.19
CA GLY A 16 -4.53 11.02 11.18
C GLY A 16 -5.62 11.99 10.70
N ALA A 17 -5.97 12.05 9.41
CA ALA A 17 -6.88 13.08 8.89
C ALA A 17 -7.52 12.77 7.53
N GLU A 18 -7.16 11.69 6.85
CA GLU A 18 -7.73 11.39 5.52
C GLU A 18 -9.06 10.61 5.60
N ASN A 19 -9.57 10.35 6.81
CA ASN A 19 -10.88 9.77 7.09
C ASN A 19 -11.32 10.09 8.55
N GLU A 20 -12.59 10.45 8.78
CA GLU A 20 -13.08 10.96 10.09
C GLU A 20 -12.78 10.01 11.27
N LEU A 21 -12.80 8.69 11.02
CA LEU A 21 -12.50 7.67 12.03
C LEU A 21 -11.02 7.66 12.49
N PHE A 22 -10.08 8.04 11.63
CA PHE A 22 -8.64 8.05 11.95
C PHE A 22 -8.21 9.33 12.67
N ALA A 23 -8.89 10.44 12.40
CA ALA A 23 -8.67 11.71 13.08
C ALA A 23 -9.05 11.66 14.56
N LEU A 24 -10.17 11.00 14.89
CA LEU A 24 -10.63 10.86 16.27
C LEU A 24 -9.78 9.88 17.10
N SER A 25 -9.13 8.91 16.44
CA SER A 25 -8.41 7.81 17.09
C SER A 25 -6.90 8.04 17.24
N GLY A 26 -6.32 9.08 16.63
CA GLY A 26 -4.88 9.32 16.67
C GLY A 26 -4.08 8.22 15.95
N CYS A 27 -4.69 7.64 14.92
CA CYS A 27 -4.14 6.51 14.17
C CYS A 27 -3.61 6.96 12.80
N SER A 28 -2.74 6.14 12.23
CA SER A 28 -2.21 6.27 10.87
C SER A 28 -2.12 4.90 10.23
N ALA A 29 -2.17 4.85 8.90
CA ALA A 29 -2.12 3.62 8.13
C ALA A 29 -1.07 3.73 7.03
N ILE A 30 -0.29 2.68 6.81
CA ILE A 30 0.66 2.57 5.70
C ILE A 30 0.18 1.39 4.86
N ILE A 31 -0.19 1.64 3.60
CA ILE A 31 -0.83 0.66 2.71
C ILE A 31 -0.01 0.53 1.42
N ALA A 32 0.18 -0.68 0.93
CA ALA A 32 0.78 -0.96 -0.38
C ALA A 32 -0.09 -1.93 -1.19
N PRO A 33 -0.40 -1.63 -2.46
CA PRO A 33 -1.13 -2.52 -3.34
C PRO A 33 -0.28 -3.75 -3.74
N TYR A 34 -0.94 -4.87 -3.99
CA TYR A 34 -0.35 -6.06 -4.61
C TYR A 34 -1.29 -6.60 -5.71
N GLY A 35 -0.73 -7.31 -6.70
CA GLY A 35 -1.47 -7.72 -7.89
C GLY A 35 -1.05 -9.07 -8.45
N SER A 36 -1.78 -9.57 -9.45
CA SER A 36 -1.45 -10.79 -10.22
C SER A 36 -1.17 -10.46 -11.70
N ARG A 37 -0.53 -11.44 -12.38
CA ARG A 37 -0.17 -11.35 -13.79
C ARG A 37 -1.38 -11.02 -14.67
N GLU A 38 -1.11 -10.27 -15.74
CA GLU A 38 -2.08 -9.81 -16.73
C GLU A 38 -3.01 -10.91 -17.25
N GLU A 39 -4.30 -10.57 -17.32
CA GLU A 39 -5.23 -11.09 -18.30
C GLU A 39 -5.54 -9.94 -19.27
N ASN A 40 -5.22 -10.11 -20.56
CA ASN A 40 -5.46 -9.12 -21.63
C ASN A 40 -4.69 -7.78 -21.54
N GLY A 41 -3.42 -7.79 -21.09
CA GLY A 41 -2.57 -6.59 -21.11
C GLY A 41 -2.93 -5.54 -20.06
N ARG A 42 -3.79 -5.89 -19.09
CA ARG A 42 -4.11 -5.07 -17.92
C ARG A 42 -3.61 -5.74 -16.67
N LYS A 43 -2.81 -5.01 -15.90
CA LYS A 43 -2.37 -5.41 -14.56
C LYS A 43 -3.61 -5.56 -13.67
N SER A 44 -3.77 -6.72 -13.03
CA SER A 44 -4.88 -6.95 -12.12
C SER A 44 -4.45 -6.61 -10.69
N LEU A 45 -5.03 -5.55 -10.12
CA LEU A 45 -4.91 -5.28 -8.70
C LEU A 45 -5.71 -6.33 -7.94
N VAL A 46 -5.03 -7.13 -7.12
CA VAL A 46 -5.67 -8.20 -6.35
C VAL A 46 -6.09 -7.69 -4.98
N GLY A 47 -5.30 -6.80 -4.38
CA GLY A 47 -5.61 -6.22 -3.08
C GLY A 47 -4.52 -5.29 -2.57
N ALA A 48 -4.53 -5.02 -1.27
CA ALA A 48 -3.51 -4.24 -0.60
C ALA A 48 -3.17 -4.82 0.77
N ILE A 49 -1.95 -4.59 1.23
CA ILE A 49 -1.47 -4.92 2.58
C ILE A 49 -1.10 -3.63 3.31
N GLY A 50 -1.21 -3.61 4.64
CA GLY A 50 -0.76 -2.45 5.39
C GLY A 50 -0.68 -2.61 6.89
N VAL A 51 -0.12 -1.59 7.53
CA VAL A 51 0.06 -1.47 8.98
C VAL A 51 -0.80 -0.31 9.48
N VAL A 52 -1.52 -0.52 10.58
CA VAL A 52 -2.24 0.53 11.31
C VAL A 52 -1.57 0.72 12.68
N GLY A 53 -1.29 1.96 13.05
CA GLY A 53 -0.65 2.29 14.32
C GLY A 53 -0.90 3.72 14.77
N PRO A 54 -0.34 4.15 15.91
CA PRO A 54 -0.42 5.54 16.37
C PRO A 54 0.21 6.50 15.35
N THR A 55 -0.24 7.75 15.33
CA THR A 55 0.30 8.80 14.43
C THR A 55 1.82 8.94 14.50
N ARG A 56 2.41 8.75 15.69
CA ARG A 56 3.86 8.76 15.90
C ARG A 56 4.41 7.33 15.89
N MET A 57 4.60 6.78 14.69
CA MET A 57 5.30 5.51 14.46
C MET A 57 6.62 5.74 13.72
N ASN A 58 7.49 4.73 13.69
CA ASN A 58 8.74 4.79 12.95
C ASN A 58 8.48 4.50 11.45
N TYR A 59 8.09 5.53 10.70
CA TYR A 59 7.77 5.39 9.27
C TYR A 59 8.97 4.91 8.44
N SER A 60 10.20 5.31 8.78
CA SER A 60 11.40 4.89 8.03
C SER A 60 11.68 3.40 8.16
N ARG A 61 11.20 2.74 9.23
CA ARG A 61 11.27 1.29 9.37
C ARG A 61 10.07 0.58 8.76
N ILE A 62 8.88 1.18 8.83
CA ILE A 62 7.64 0.47 8.50
C ILE A 62 7.31 0.54 7.01
N VAL A 63 7.57 1.68 6.36
CA VAL A 63 7.36 1.85 4.91
C VAL A 63 8.13 0.79 4.10
N PRO A 64 9.44 0.55 4.33
CA PRO A 64 10.18 -0.47 3.56
C PRO A 64 9.67 -1.89 3.80
N VAL A 65 9.19 -2.19 5.01
CA VAL A 65 8.66 -3.52 5.34
C VAL A 65 7.34 -3.78 4.59
N VAL A 66 6.45 -2.79 4.56
CA VAL A 66 5.16 -2.90 3.87
C VAL A 66 5.37 -3.02 2.36
N ASP A 67 6.25 -2.19 1.78
CA ASP A 67 6.62 -2.26 0.37
C ASP A 67 7.19 -3.63 -0.02
N TYR A 68 8.21 -4.10 0.70
CA TYR A 68 8.82 -5.39 0.43
C TYR A 68 7.81 -6.53 0.51
N THR A 69 6.92 -6.50 1.51
CA THR A 69 5.90 -7.53 1.68
C THR A 69 4.92 -7.55 0.50
N ALA A 70 4.49 -6.37 0.03
CA ALA A 70 3.63 -6.27 -1.15
C ALA A 70 4.34 -6.81 -2.40
N ARG A 71 5.63 -6.53 -2.58
CA ARG A 71 6.43 -7.08 -3.69
C ARG A 71 6.53 -8.61 -3.64
N VAL A 72 6.80 -9.18 -2.47
CA VAL A 72 6.87 -10.65 -2.28
C VAL A 72 5.54 -11.32 -2.61
N ILE A 73 4.43 -10.77 -2.10
CA ILE A 73 3.08 -11.29 -2.41
C ILE A 73 2.82 -11.22 -3.92
N SER A 74 3.19 -10.11 -4.56
CA SER A 74 3.02 -9.91 -6.00
C SER A 74 3.81 -10.92 -6.82
N GLN A 75 5.06 -11.20 -6.43
CA GLN A 75 5.90 -12.22 -7.05
C GLN A 75 5.29 -13.63 -6.90
N MET A 76 4.76 -13.95 -5.72
CA MET A 76 4.05 -15.22 -5.47
C MET A 76 2.79 -15.36 -6.34
N LEU A 77 2.12 -14.25 -6.65
CA LEU A 77 0.94 -14.18 -7.54
C LEU A 77 1.31 -14.06 -9.03
N GLY A 78 2.60 -14.14 -9.38
CA GLY A 78 3.08 -14.10 -10.76
C GLY A 78 3.09 -12.71 -11.40
N SER A 79 2.95 -11.64 -10.61
CA SER A 79 3.10 -10.27 -11.11
C SER A 79 4.56 -9.84 -11.18
N PRO A 80 4.97 -9.18 -12.28
CA PRO A 80 6.19 -8.38 -12.27
C PRO A 80 6.02 -7.15 -11.38
N GLU A 81 7.14 -6.71 -10.81
CA GLU A 81 7.24 -5.71 -9.73
C GLU A 81 6.41 -4.44 -9.99
N PHE A 82 5.83 -3.90 -8.91
CA PHE A 82 5.36 -2.52 -8.86
C PHE A 82 6.58 -1.61 -8.92
N HIS A 83 7.00 -1.25 -10.14
CA HIS A 83 8.04 -0.27 -10.34
C HIS A 83 7.47 1.10 -9.95
N GLU A 84 8.00 1.62 -8.84
CA GLU A 84 7.93 3.02 -8.45
C GLU A 84 8.33 3.86 -9.66
N LYS A 85 7.32 4.45 -10.31
CA LYS A 85 7.56 5.40 -11.37
C LYS A 85 7.68 6.76 -10.70
N ASP A 86 8.91 7.13 -10.36
CA ASP A 86 9.28 8.50 -9.98
C ASP A 86 10.44 8.98 -10.88
N PRO A 87 10.47 10.24 -11.35
CA PRO A 87 9.41 11.23 -11.56
C PRO A 87 8.99 11.38 -13.04
#